data_AF-G0US73-F1
#
_entry.id   AF-G0US73-F1
#
_cell.length_a   1.000
_cell.length_b   1.000
_cell.length_c   1.000
_cell.angle_alpha   90.00
_cell.angle_beta   90.00
_cell.angle_gamma   90.00
#
_symmetry.space_group_name_H-M   'P 1'
#
loop_
_entity.id
_entity.type
_entity.pdbx_description
1 polymer ?
#
loop_
_entity_poly.entity_id
_entity_poly.type
_entity_poly.pdbx_seq_one_letter_code
_entity_poly.pdbx_strand_id
1 'polypeptide(L)'
;MRMCCAFDNPTLVLKAQGFADASAIRLSIDCFYWLVYAIRGVSGFGDYIMELISQLKPRGLTPDFVFFTICFMYCALQRDGELALAIFDQHFAHQAINPTPEMVLLFIQACAHCEEPRTAMLERSELLIKRLEEVGSSVDLISSIYDQFLELCAQLGAVVSGFSAIKKIVGFGKPLTTRMINSLLLANSNAVASNGSLAMTEELVNFFIMLKIRPNADTHICVTLCTDAFGDSPVVNDFIKSMEDDFQRLSDEGRELPYDEDIPILEVPPHKLRQLRVEWKLKPRDIVLRRFGQHTKPPGKSVLDVGNMRGSVIPFGSAPGERLV
;
A
#
# COMPACT_ATOMS: atom_id res chain seq x y z
N MET A 1 24.34 11.19 -5.67
CA MET A 1 23.22 10.23 -5.75
C MET A 1 22.04 10.82 -6.50
N ARG A 2 21.30 11.82 -5.97
CA ARG A 2 20.14 12.45 -6.66
C ARG A 2 20.38 12.82 -8.14
N MET A 3 21.47 13.51 -8.46
CA MET A 3 21.79 13.87 -9.85
C MET A 3 22.04 12.64 -10.73
N CYS A 4 22.69 11.60 -10.20
CA CYS A 4 22.92 10.35 -10.93
C CYS A 4 21.60 9.61 -11.19
N CYS A 5 20.66 9.63 -10.24
CA CYS A 5 19.31 9.10 -10.44
C CYS A 5 18.53 9.89 -11.51
N ALA A 6 18.69 11.22 -11.56
CA ALA A 6 18.05 12.05 -12.58
C ALA A 6 18.57 11.77 -14.00
N PHE A 7 19.80 11.28 -14.13
CA PHE A 7 20.39 10.81 -15.38
C PHE A 7 20.28 9.29 -15.58
N ASP A 8 19.44 8.61 -14.79
CA ASP A 8 19.18 7.18 -14.88
C ASP A 8 20.44 6.28 -14.89
N ASN A 9 21.43 6.65 -14.09
CA ASN A 9 22.72 5.96 -13.99
C ASN A 9 22.89 5.26 -12.63
N PRO A 10 22.31 4.05 -12.44
CA PRO A 10 22.35 3.33 -11.16
C PRO A 10 23.77 2.97 -10.70
N THR A 11 24.65 2.62 -11.63
CA THR A 11 26.04 2.23 -11.32
C THR A 11 26.82 3.33 -10.61
N LEU A 12 26.59 4.60 -10.97
CA LEU A 12 27.21 5.75 -10.31
C LEU A 12 26.67 5.95 -8.89
N VAL A 13 25.40 5.61 -8.65
CA VAL A 13 24.78 5.70 -7.32
C VAL A 13 25.38 4.65 -6.39
N LEU A 14 25.50 3.40 -6.86
CA LEU A 14 26.12 2.31 -6.10
C LEU A 14 27.60 2.59 -5.80
N LYS A 15 28.35 3.09 -6.78
CA LYS A 15 29.74 3.56 -6.56
C LYS A 15 29.81 4.69 -5.55
N ALA A 16 28.88 5.64 -5.59
CA ALA A 16 28.84 6.73 -4.61
C ALA A 16 28.54 6.24 -3.19
N GLN A 17 27.76 5.18 -3.02
CA GLN A 17 27.55 4.57 -1.69
C GLN A 17 28.85 3.95 -1.18
N GLY A 18 29.52 3.13 -1.98
CA GLY A 18 30.80 2.53 -1.59
C GLY A 18 31.87 3.60 -1.28
N PHE A 19 31.89 4.69 -2.05
CA PHE A 19 32.77 5.84 -1.79
C PHE A 19 32.45 6.54 -0.47
N ALA A 20 31.17 6.71 -0.15
CA ALA A 20 30.73 7.32 1.11
C ALA A 20 31.15 6.47 2.31
N ASP A 21 30.94 5.15 2.23
CA ASP A 21 31.38 4.21 3.28
C ASP A 21 32.91 4.22 3.43
N ALA A 22 33.67 4.22 2.33
CA ALA A 22 35.14 4.29 2.34
C ALA A 22 35.69 5.60 2.94
N SER A 23 34.97 6.70 2.75
CA SER A 23 35.33 8.03 3.25
C SER A 23 34.76 8.32 4.64
N ALA A 24 34.15 7.33 5.31
CA ALA A 24 33.46 7.47 6.60
C ALA A 24 32.38 8.58 6.62
N ILE A 25 31.76 8.84 5.46
CA ILE A 25 30.63 9.78 5.36
C ILE A 25 29.39 9.09 5.89
N ARG A 26 28.74 9.67 6.90
CA ARG A 26 27.47 9.17 7.42
C ARG A 26 26.38 9.30 6.36
N LEU A 27 25.91 8.17 5.84
CA LEU A 27 24.79 8.12 4.91
C LEU A 27 23.49 8.51 5.64
N SER A 28 22.77 9.49 5.10
CA SER A 28 21.43 9.84 5.57
C SER A 28 20.38 8.89 5.00
N ILE A 29 19.22 8.80 5.65
CA ILE A 29 18.09 8.00 5.13
C ILE A 29 17.68 8.42 3.72
N ASP A 30 17.77 9.71 3.39
CA ASP A 30 17.51 10.20 2.03
C ASP A 30 18.43 9.58 0.98
N CYS A 31 19.68 9.24 1.34
CA CYS A 31 20.59 8.54 0.44
C CYS A 31 20.07 7.13 0.13
N PHE A 32 19.47 6.45 1.11
CA PHE A 32 18.83 5.14 0.91
C PHE A 32 17.60 5.22 0.03
N TYR A 33 16.79 6.29 0.11
CA TYR A 33 15.70 6.51 -0.85
C TYR A 33 16.21 6.56 -2.29
N TRP A 34 17.29 7.32 -2.52
CA TRP A 34 17.89 7.44 -3.84
C TRP A 34 18.59 6.17 -4.30
N LEU A 35 19.09 5.35 -3.37
CA LEU A 35 19.68 4.06 -3.69
C LEU A 35 18.66 3.09 -4.27
N VAL A 36 17.52 2.92 -3.60
CA VAL A 36 16.43 2.06 -4.09
C VAL A 36 15.81 2.66 -5.36
N TYR A 37 15.60 3.98 -5.40
CA TYR A 37 15.04 4.65 -6.60
C TYR A 37 15.95 4.53 -7.84
N ALA A 38 17.28 4.49 -7.65
CA ALA A 38 18.22 4.35 -8.76
C ALA A 38 18.08 3.00 -9.48
N ILE A 39 17.87 1.93 -8.72
CA ILE A 39 17.77 0.55 -9.22
C ILE A 39 16.34 0.16 -9.60
N ARG A 40 15.36 1.08 -9.56
CA ARG A 40 13.93 0.80 -9.77
C ARG A 40 13.60 0.01 -11.05
N GLY A 41 14.35 0.27 -12.13
CA GLY A 41 14.18 -0.37 -13.44
C GLY A 41 15.17 -1.48 -13.74
N VAL A 42 15.98 -1.92 -12.76
CA VAL A 42 17.02 -2.94 -12.96
C VAL A 42 16.61 -4.23 -12.25
N SER A 43 16.37 -5.29 -13.01
CA SER A 43 16.02 -6.60 -12.46
C SER A 43 17.19 -7.27 -11.72
N GLY A 44 16.87 -8.21 -10.84
CA GLY A 44 17.87 -9.01 -10.11
C GLY A 44 18.51 -8.34 -8.88
N PHE A 45 18.08 -7.14 -8.49
CA PHE A 45 18.55 -6.44 -7.29
C PHE A 45 17.66 -6.67 -6.04
N GLY A 46 16.83 -7.72 -6.03
CA GLY A 46 15.94 -8.02 -4.91
C GLY A 46 16.68 -8.29 -3.59
N ASP A 47 17.68 -9.17 -3.62
CA ASP A 47 18.53 -9.46 -2.46
C ASP A 47 19.26 -8.23 -1.94
N TYR A 48 19.68 -7.35 -2.86
CA TYR A 48 20.32 -6.09 -2.51
C TYR A 48 19.37 -5.15 -1.76
N ILE A 49 18.08 -5.11 -2.12
CA ILE A 49 17.07 -4.33 -1.38
C ILE A 49 16.89 -4.90 0.03
N MET A 50 16.80 -6.22 0.18
CA MET A 50 16.74 -6.87 1.50
C MET A 50 17.96 -6.56 2.36
N GLU A 51 19.15 -6.55 1.75
CA GLU A 51 20.38 -6.15 2.42
C GLU A 51 20.35 -4.67 2.83
N LEU A 52 19.93 -3.76 1.93
CA LEU A 52 19.82 -2.33 2.23
C LEU A 52 18.89 -2.06 3.42
N ILE A 53 17.74 -2.72 3.50
CA ILE A 53 16.82 -2.61 4.65
C ILE A 53 17.54 -3.03 5.94
N SER A 54 18.26 -4.16 5.89
CA SER A 54 19.01 -4.70 7.04
C SER A 54 20.18 -3.80 7.47
N GLN A 55 20.80 -3.10 6.52
CA GLN A 55 21.91 -2.18 6.78
C GLN A 55 21.51 -0.87 7.48
N LEU A 56 20.21 -0.52 7.54
CA LEU A 56 19.76 0.69 8.22
C LEU A 56 20.02 0.63 9.74
N LYS A 57 19.74 -0.52 10.37
CA LYS A 57 19.84 -0.68 11.82
C LYS A 57 21.28 -0.51 12.35
N PRO A 58 22.32 -1.15 11.78
CA PRO A 58 23.71 -0.90 12.16
C PRO A 58 24.15 0.57 11.99
N ARG A 59 23.54 1.29 11.04
CA ARG A 59 23.80 2.73 10.81
C ARG A 59 22.99 3.65 11.72
N GLY A 60 22.19 3.09 12.65
CA GLY A 60 21.34 3.87 13.55
C GLY A 60 20.17 4.56 12.86
N LEU A 61 19.78 4.07 11.68
CA LEU A 61 18.64 4.56 10.91
C LEU A 61 17.45 3.62 11.07
N THR A 62 16.25 4.18 10.99
CA THR A 62 14.99 3.42 10.99
C THR A 62 14.28 3.63 9.65
N PRO A 63 13.81 2.57 8.99
CA PRO A 63 13.04 2.71 7.75
C PRO A 63 11.73 3.44 8.04
N ASP A 64 11.36 4.38 7.18
CA ASP A 64 10.11 5.12 7.24
C ASP A 64 9.18 4.77 6.07
N PHE A 65 7.98 5.37 6.04
CA PHE A 65 7.00 5.05 5.01
C PHE A 65 7.50 5.38 3.59
N VAL A 66 8.35 6.39 3.43
CA VAL A 66 8.94 6.76 2.13
C VAL A 66 9.84 5.62 1.64
N PHE A 67 10.70 5.10 2.51
CA PHE A 67 11.57 3.96 2.16
C PHE A 67 10.77 2.74 1.73
N PHE A 68 9.76 2.33 2.51
CA PHE A 68 8.91 1.17 2.18
C PHE A 68 8.14 1.37 0.88
N THR A 69 7.62 2.58 0.63
CA THR A 69 6.92 2.90 -0.63
C THR A 69 7.83 2.70 -1.84
N ILE A 70 9.10 3.14 -1.76
CA ILE A 70 10.06 3.01 -2.87
C ILE A 70 10.50 1.54 -3.03
N CYS A 71 10.60 0.78 -1.94
CA CYS A 71 10.87 -0.66 -2.03
C CYS A 71 9.73 -1.40 -2.72
N PHE A 72 8.47 -1.14 -2.36
CA PHE A 72 7.32 -1.72 -3.07
C PHE A 72 7.17 -1.20 -4.50
N MET A 73 7.60 0.03 -4.79
CA MET A 73 7.68 0.54 -6.17
C MET A 73 8.64 -0.30 -7.01
N TYR A 74 9.82 -0.67 -6.47
CA TYR A 74 10.71 -1.62 -7.13
C TYR A 74 10.02 -2.97 -7.34
N CYS A 75 9.38 -3.54 -6.31
CA CYS A 75 8.69 -4.82 -6.42
C CYS A 75 7.59 -4.79 -7.49
N ALA A 76 6.81 -3.71 -7.57
CA ALA A 76 5.76 -3.54 -8.56
C ALA A 76 6.32 -3.47 -9.99
N LEU A 77 7.40 -2.70 -10.20
CA LEU A 77 8.05 -2.59 -11.51
C LEU A 77 8.68 -3.90 -11.97
N GLN A 78 9.28 -4.65 -11.05
CA GLN A 78 9.90 -5.94 -11.34
C GLN A 78 8.90 -7.11 -11.30
N ARG A 79 7.65 -6.85 -10.92
CA ARG A 79 6.59 -7.85 -10.74
C ARG A 79 6.99 -8.99 -9.80
N ASP A 80 7.80 -8.67 -8.79
CA ASP A 80 8.32 -9.62 -7.81
C ASP A 80 7.48 -9.58 -6.52
N GLY A 81 6.41 -10.37 -6.52
CA GLY A 81 5.49 -10.50 -5.39
C GLY A 81 6.12 -11.18 -4.16
N GLU A 82 7.07 -12.10 -4.35
CA GLU A 82 7.74 -12.80 -3.25
C GLU A 82 8.67 -11.84 -2.48
N LEU A 83 9.39 -10.97 -3.19
CA LEU A 83 10.16 -9.91 -2.54
C LEU A 83 9.25 -8.94 -1.77
N ALA A 84 8.12 -8.54 -2.35
CA ALA A 84 7.15 -7.68 -1.64
C ALA A 84 6.65 -8.34 -0.35
N LEU A 85 6.28 -9.63 -0.41
CA LEU A 85 5.86 -10.41 0.74
C LEU A 85 6.97 -10.50 1.81
N ALA A 86 8.21 -10.79 1.39
CA ALA A 86 9.36 -10.88 2.29
C ALA A 86 9.65 -9.55 3.01
N ILE A 87 9.61 -8.43 2.29
CA ILE A 87 9.74 -7.09 2.86
C ILE A 87 8.61 -6.82 3.85
N PHE A 88 7.38 -7.19 3.50
CA PHE A 88 6.23 -7.00 4.37
C PHE A 88 6.38 -7.78 5.68
N ASP A 89 6.58 -9.10 5.60
CA ASP A 89 6.58 -9.98 6.76
C ASP A 89 7.78 -9.77 7.68
N GLN A 90 8.98 -9.56 7.12
CA GLN A 90 10.21 -9.49 7.91
C GLN A 90 10.56 -8.07 8.36
N HIS A 91 10.13 -7.03 7.62
CA HIS A 91 10.57 -5.67 7.86
C HIS A 91 9.46 -4.68 8.15
N PHE A 92 8.32 -4.74 7.45
CA PHE A 92 7.23 -3.79 7.65
C PHE A 92 6.29 -4.17 8.80
N ALA A 93 5.95 -5.45 8.96
CA ALA A 93 4.99 -5.93 9.95
C ALA A 93 5.40 -5.59 11.40
N HIS A 94 6.70 -5.52 11.66
CA HIS A 94 7.27 -5.15 12.96
C HIS A 94 7.34 -3.64 13.20
N GLN A 95 7.05 -2.82 12.19
CA GLN A 95 6.99 -1.37 12.32
C GLN A 95 5.57 -0.95 12.68
N ALA A 96 5.44 -0.10 13.70
CA ALA A 96 4.18 0.56 14.03
C ALA A 96 3.92 1.75 13.08
N ILE A 97 4.10 1.54 11.77
CA ILE A 97 3.89 2.54 10.72
C ILE A 97 2.53 2.26 10.06
N ASN A 98 1.72 3.31 9.92
CA ASN A 98 0.47 3.23 9.18
C ASN A 98 0.78 3.19 7.67
N PRO A 99 0.25 2.22 6.92
CA PRO A 99 0.48 2.14 5.48
C PRO A 99 -0.20 3.31 4.78
N THR A 100 0.46 3.88 3.77
CA THR A 100 -0.16 4.89 2.91
C THR A 100 -0.89 4.22 1.73
N PRO A 101 -1.90 4.85 1.10
CA PRO A 101 -2.57 4.23 -0.05
C PRO A 101 -1.61 3.92 -1.21
N GLU A 102 -0.61 4.77 -1.43
CA GLU A 102 0.41 4.54 -2.46
C GLU A 102 1.22 3.27 -2.15
N MET A 103 1.55 3.05 -0.87
CA MET A 103 2.26 1.85 -0.42
C MET A 103 1.42 0.58 -0.61
N VAL A 104 0.13 0.63 -0.26
CA VAL A 104 -0.80 -0.50 -0.44
C VAL A 104 -1.02 -0.80 -1.91
N LEU A 105 -1.21 0.23 -2.74
CA LEU A 105 -1.38 0.08 -4.19
C LEU A 105 -0.17 -0.62 -4.81
N LEU A 106 1.04 -0.15 -4.52
CA LEU A 106 2.28 -0.73 -5.05
C LEU A 106 2.50 -2.16 -4.55
N PHE A 107 2.18 -2.45 -3.27
CA PHE A 107 2.27 -3.81 -2.74
C PHE A 107 1.33 -4.77 -3.48
N ILE A 108 0.08 -4.36 -3.71
CA ILE A 108 -0.90 -5.20 -4.42
C ILE A 108 -0.52 -5.31 -5.89
N GLN A 109 -0.05 -4.25 -6.55
CA GLN A 109 0.47 -4.32 -7.92
C GLN A 109 1.64 -5.30 -8.07
N ALA A 110 2.54 -5.38 -7.07
CA ALA A 110 3.61 -6.37 -7.06
C ALA A 110 3.08 -7.80 -6.93
N CYS A 111 2.08 -8.01 -6.07
CA CYS A 111 1.45 -9.31 -5.88
C CYS A 111 0.57 -9.73 -7.07
N ALA A 112 -0.17 -8.79 -7.67
CA ALA A 112 -1.14 -9.04 -8.73
C ALA A 112 -0.50 -9.23 -10.10
N HIS A 113 0.71 -8.73 -10.34
CA HIS A 113 1.38 -8.91 -11.64
C HIS A 113 2.49 -9.98 -11.60
N CYS A 114 2.67 -10.67 -10.48
CA CYS A 114 3.68 -11.73 -10.37
C CYS A 114 3.26 -12.99 -11.14
N GLU A 115 4.23 -13.80 -11.55
CA GLU A 115 3.97 -14.98 -12.39
C GLU A 115 3.19 -16.08 -11.64
N GLU A 116 3.48 -16.27 -10.35
CA GLU A 116 2.85 -17.31 -9.52
C GLU A 116 2.39 -16.72 -8.17
N PRO A 117 1.21 -16.07 -8.11
CA PRO A 117 0.71 -15.52 -6.86
C PRO A 117 0.36 -16.64 -5.87
N ARG A 118 0.56 -16.34 -4.58
CA ARG A 118 0.21 -17.25 -3.48
C ARG A 118 -0.94 -16.71 -2.65
N THR A 119 -1.69 -17.60 -2.00
CA THR A 119 -2.76 -17.24 -1.07
C THR A 119 -2.26 -16.35 0.08
N ALA A 120 -1.01 -16.51 0.51
CA ALA A 120 -0.38 -15.63 1.49
C ALA A 120 -0.34 -14.16 1.04
N MET A 121 -0.12 -13.89 -0.26
CA MET A 121 -0.14 -12.53 -0.81
C MET A 121 -1.53 -11.91 -0.73
N LEU A 122 -2.57 -12.71 -0.95
CA LEU A 122 -3.97 -12.28 -0.78
C LEU A 122 -4.27 -11.94 0.68
N GLU A 123 -3.88 -12.80 1.62
CA GLU A 123 -4.07 -12.55 3.06
C GLU A 123 -3.37 -11.26 3.52
N ARG A 124 -2.15 -11.01 3.05
CA ARG A 124 -1.40 -9.78 3.36
C ARG A 124 -2.02 -8.55 2.71
N SER A 125 -2.51 -8.68 1.48
CA SER A 125 -3.23 -7.61 0.80
C SER A 125 -4.52 -7.23 1.55
N GLU A 126 -5.32 -8.22 1.96
CA GLU A 126 -6.53 -7.97 2.76
C GLU A 126 -6.21 -7.30 4.10
N LEU A 127 -5.13 -7.73 4.77
CA LEU A 127 -4.69 -7.15 6.04
C LEU A 127 -4.23 -5.68 5.86
N LEU A 128 -3.49 -5.39 4.80
CA LEU A 128 -3.06 -4.03 4.46
C LEU A 128 -4.23 -3.13 4.11
N ILE A 129 -5.20 -3.62 3.32
CA ILE A 129 -6.42 -2.88 2.99
C ILE A 129 -7.21 -2.56 4.26
N LYS A 130 -7.46 -3.56 5.13
CA LYS A 130 -8.17 -3.34 6.40
C LYS A 130 -7.45 -2.30 7.28
N ARG A 131 -6.13 -2.38 7.40
CA ARG A 131 -5.33 -1.41 8.16
C ARG A 131 -5.41 0.00 7.56
N LEU A 132 -5.45 0.12 6.23
CA LEU A 132 -5.61 1.40 5.55
C LEU A 132 -7.01 2.00 5.81
N GLU A 133 -8.05 1.16 5.78
CA GLU A 133 -9.44 1.55 6.08
C GLU A 133 -9.60 2.05 7.53
N GLU A 134 -8.89 1.46 8.49
CA GLU A 134 -8.93 1.85 9.91
C GLU A 134 -8.30 3.23 10.18
N VAL A 135 -7.24 3.60 9.45
CA VAL A 135 -6.50 4.86 9.68
C VAL A 135 -7.07 6.01 8.86
N GLY A 136 -7.58 5.72 7.66
CA GLY A 136 -8.04 6.72 6.70
C GLY A 136 -6.89 7.38 5.93
N SER A 137 -7.25 8.13 4.88
CA SER A 137 -6.30 8.79 3.99
C SER A 137 -6.89 10.06 3.37
N SER A 138 -6.01 11.02 3.02
CA SER A 138 -6.36 12.20 2.22
C SER A 138 -6.39 11.93 0.71
N VAL A 139 -5.69 10.89 0.26
CA VAL A 139 -5.59 10.52 -1.16
C VAL A 139 -6.59 9.42 -1.46
N ASP A 140 -7.34 9.61 -2.54
CA ASP A 140 -8.38 8.69 -3.01
C ASP A 140 -7.80 7.73 -4.06
N LEU A 141 -7.28 6.60 -3.58
CA LEU A 141 -6.80 5.49 -4.42
C LEU A 141 -7.64 4.22 -4.22
N ILE A 142 -8.85 4.36 -3.66
CA ILE A 142 -9.70 3.22 -3.31
C ILE A 142 -10.04 2.38 -4.55
N SER A 143 -10.47 3.02 -5.64
CA SER A 143 -10.81 2.32 -6.89
C SER A 143 -9.61 1.54 -7.43
N SER A 144 -8.42 2.13 -7.53
CA SER A 144 -7.23 1.47 -8.07
C SER A 144 -6.71 0.35 -7.17
N ILE A 145 -6.76 0.53 -5.84
CA ILE A 145 -6.39 -0.51 -4.88
C ILE A 145 -7.30 -1.73 -5.04
N TYR A 146 -8.60 -1.51 -5.11
CA TYR A 146 -9.56 -2.59 -5.24
C TYR A 146 -9.55 -3.25 -6.62
N ASP A 147 -9.26 -2.50 -7.68
CA ASP A 147 -9.10 -3.05 -9.03
C ASP A 147 -7.92 -4.04 -9.08
N GLN A 148 -6.76 -3.62 -8.56
CA GLN A 148 -5.58 -4.49 -8.45
C GLN A 148 -5.78 -5.66 -7.47
N PHE A 149 -6.58 -5.46 -6.41
CA PHE A 149 -6.94 -6.54 -5.49
C PHE A 149 -7.85 -7.59 -6.18
N LEU A 150 -8.79 -7.14 -7.02
CA LEU A 150 -9.63 -8.03 -7.80
C LEU A 150 -8.82 -8.77 -8.86
N GLU A 151 -7.82 -8.14 -9.46
CA GLU A 151 -6.87 -8.79 -10.36
C GLU A 151 -6.04 -9.89 -9.66
N LEU A 152 -5.56 -9.63 -8.44
CA LEU A 152 -4.93 -10.66 -7.61
C LEU A 152 -5.91 -11.82 -7.31
N CYS A 153 -7.18 -11.51 -7.03
CA CYS A 153 -8.21 -12.54 -6.86
C CYS A 153 -8.46 -13.33 -8.16
N ALA A 154 -8.33 -12.67 -9.32
CA ALA A 154 -8.49 -13.27 -10.63
C ALA A 154 -7.45 -14.37 -10.89
N GLN A 155 -6.18 -14.08 -10.61
CA GLN A 155 -5.10 -15.03 -10.79
C GLN A 155 -5.16 -16.19 -9.78
N LEU A 156 -5.63 -15.93 -8.55
CA LEU A 156 -5.77 -16.94 -7.51
C LEU A 156 -7.07 -17.76 -7.59
N GLY A 157 -8.02 -17.40 -8.46
CA GLY A 157 -9.35 -18.01 -8.51
C GLY A 157 -10.21 -17.76 -7.26
N ALA A 158 -9.95 -16.66 -6.53
CA ALA A 158 -10.57 -16.35 -5.24
C ALA A 158 -11.87 -15.54 -5.38
N VAL A 159 -12.90 -16.16 -5.98
CA VAL A 159 -14.20 -15.52 -6.29
C VAL A 159 -14.88 -14.94 -5.06
N VAL A 160 -14.88 -15.64 -3.92
CA VAL A 160 -15.56 -15.21 -2.69
C VAL A 160 -14.95 -13.92 -2.13
N SER A 161 -13.61 -13.84 -2.07
CA SER A 161 -12.91 -12.64 -1.61
C SER A 161 -13.15 -11.47 -2.56
N GLY A 162 -13.07 -11.70 -3.88
CA GLY A 162 -13.35 -10.67 -4.87
C GLY A 162 -14.79 -10.16 -4.80
N PHE A 163 -15.78 -11.05 -4.69
CA PHE A 163 -17.18 -10.67 -4.59
C PHE A 163 -17.50 -9.93 -3.28
N SER A 164 -16.86 -10.32 -2.17
CA SER A 164 -16.94 -9.56 -0.91
C SER A 164 -16.34 -8.15 -1.05
N ALA A 165 -15.26 -8.00 -1.83
CA ALA A 165 -14.64 -6.71 -2.10
C ALA A 165 -15.57 -5.76 -2.88
N ILE A 166 -16.43 -6.26 -3.79
CA ILE A 166 -17.45 -5.44 -4.47
C ILE A 166 -18.34 -4.71 -3.45
N LYS A 167 -18.79 -5.42 -2.39
CA LYS A 167 -19.63 -4.80 -1.35
C LYS A 167 -18.94 -3.63 -0.68
N LYS A 168 -17.61 -3.73 -0.49
CA LYS A 168 -16.81 -2.63 0.04
C LYS A 168 -16.71 -1.47 -0.95
N ILE A 169 -16.44 -1.73 -2.23
CA ILE A 169 -16.38 -0.71 -3.29
C ILE A 169 -17.71 0.07 -3.35
N VAL A 170 -18.85 -0.63 -3.31
CA VAL A 170 -20.19 -0.04 -3.24
C VAL A 170 -20.38 0.75 -1.94
N GLY A 171 -19.90 0.23 -0.81
CA GLY A 171 -19.93 0.92 0.49
C GLY A 171 -19.14 2.24 0.51
N PHE A 172 -18.05 2.32 -0.25
CA PHE A 172 -17.30 3.56 -0.48
C PHE A 172 -17.94 4.49 -1.53
N GLY A 173 -19.06 4.09 -2.15
CA GLY A 173 -19.74 4.86 -3.18
C GLY A 173 -18.95 4.96 -4.49
N LYS A 174 -18.06 4.00 -4.76
CA LYS A 174 -17.27 3.96 -6.00
C LYS A 174 -18.03 3.20 -7.09
N PRO A 175 -18.03 3.69 -8.35
CA PRO A 175 -18.65 2.98 -9.45
C PRO A 175 -17.84 1.73 -9.80
N LEU A 176 -18.54 0.67 -10.22
CA LEU A 176 -17.90 -0.52 -10.78
C LEU A 176 -17.48 -0.25 -12.22
N THR A 177 -16.26 -0.67 -12.56
CA THR A 177 -15.69 -0.56 -13.91
C THR A 177 -15.76 -1.90 -14.63
N THR A 178 -15.64 -1.88 -15.96
CA THR A 178 -15.57 -3.10 -16.79
C THR A 178 -14.43 -4.03 -16.32
N ARG A 179 -13.23 -3.49 -16.08
CA ARG A 179 -12.08 -4.24 -15.58
C ARG A 179 -12.35 -4.97 -14.28
N MET A 180 -13.01 -4.35 -13.30
CA MET A 180 -13.33 -4.99 -12.02
C MET A 180 -14.22 -6.23 -12.21
N ILE A 181 -15.17 -6.19 -13.15
CA ILE A 181 -16.05 -7.31 -13.45
C ILE A 181 -15.31 -8.36 -14.29
N ASN A 182 -14.46 -7.94 -15.23
CA ASN A 182 -13.60 -8.85 -16.00
C ASN A 182 -12.65 -9.64 -15.08
N SER A 183 -12.05 -8.98 -14.09
CA SER A 183 -11.24 -9.66 -13.06
C SER A 183 -12.03 -10.70 -12.28
N LEU A 184 -13.32 -10.47 -12.01
CA LEU A 184 -14.18 -11.46 -11.36
C LEU A 184 -14.59 -12.61 -12.28
N LEU A 185 -14.81 -12.34 -13.56
CA LEU A 185 -15.03 -13.39 -14.56
C LEU A 185 -13.78 -14.26 -14.68
N LEU A 186 -12.61 -13.64 -14.77
CA LEU A 186 -11.34 -14.37 -14.78
C LEU A 186 -11.13 -15.16 -13.48
N ALA A 187 -11.45 -14.58 -12.32
CA ALA A 187 -11.45 -15.30 -11.04
C ALA A 187 -12.37 -16.52 -11.06
N ASN A 188 -13.55 -16.40 -11.68
CA ASN A 188 -14.49 -17.51 -11.80
C ASN A 188 -13.94 -18.59 -12.71
N SER A 189 -13.36 -18.23 -13.87
CA SER A 189 -12.74 -19.20 -14.79
C SER A 189 -11.59 -19.98 -14.16
N ASN A 190 -10.81 -19.34 -13.29
CA ASN A 190 -9.69 -19.97 -12.56
C ASN A 190 -10.12 -20.65 -11.25
N ALA A 191 -11.38 -20.50 -10.84
CA ALA A 191 -11.85 -21.05 -9.58
C ALA A 191 -11.98 -22.58 -9.67
N VAL A 192 -11.59 -23.25 -8.58
CA VAL A 192 -11.94 -24.65 -8.37
C VAL A 192 -13.46 -24.76 -8.31
N ALA A 193 -14.03 -25.85 -8.85
CA ALA A 193 -15.47 -26.10 -8.99
C ALA A 193 -16.31 -25.97 -7.69
N SER A 194 -15.67 -25.85 -6.51
CA SER A 194 -16.36 -25.59 -5.24
C SER A 194 -16.73 -24.12 -5.03
N ASN A 195 -16.02 -23.17 -5.65
CA ASN A 195 -16.23 -21.73 -5.48
C ASN A 195 -16.76 -21.05 -6.74
N GLY A 196 -16.39 -21.56 -7.92
CA GLY A 196 -16.93 -21.11 -9.19
C GLY A 196 -18.15 -21.91 -9.61
N SER A 197 -19.11 -21.26 -10.26
CA SER A 197 -20.30 -21.92 -10.79
C SER A 197 -20.84 -21.20 -12.02
N LEU A 198 -21.66 -21.90 -12.80
CA LEU A 198 -22.37 -21.31 -13.94
C LEU A 198 -23.29 -20.15 -13.51
N ALA A 199 -23.96 -20.30 -12.35
CA ALA A 199 -24.81 -19.27 -11.78
C ALA A 199 -24.03 -17.98 -11.44
N MET A 200 -22.76 -18.11 -11.03
CA MET A 200 -21.88 -16.96 -10.78
C MET A 200 -21.58 -16.21 -12.10
N THR A 201 -21.32 -16.92 -13.19
CA THR A 201 -21.12 -16.31 -14.51
C THR A 201 -22.38 -15.53 -14.94
N GLU A 202 -23.56 -16.13 -14.75
CA GLU A 202 -24.84 -15.45 -15.05
C GLU A 202 -25.03 -14.19 -14.20
N GLU A 203 -24.67 -14.21 -12.91
CA GLU A 203 -24.74 -13.04 -12.03
C GLU A 203 -23.78 -11.92 -12.50
N LEU A 204 -22.55 -12.27 -12.89
CA LEU A 204 -21.57 -11.31 -13.41
C LEU A 204 -22.00 -10.71 -14.76
N VAL A 205 -22.61 -11.52 -15.64
CA VAL A 205 -23.23 -11.03 -16.89
C VAL A 205 -24.40 -10.08 -16.58
N ASN A 206 -25.23 -10.43 -15.59
CA ASN A 206 -26.32 -9.56 -15.15
C ASN A 206 -25.82 -8.23 -14.58
N PHE A 207 -24.62 -8.16 -13.99
CA PHE A 207 -24.03 -6.87 -13.59
C PHE A 207 -23.76 -5.96 -14.78
N PHE A 208 -23.23 -6.48 -15.89
CA PHE A 208 -23.06 -5.68 -17.11
C PHE A 208 -24.40 -5.12 -17.62
N ILE A 209 -25.43 -5.96 -17.65
CA ILE A 209 -26.76 -5.60 -18.16
C ILE A 209 -27.46 -4.58 -17.23
N MET A 210 -27.53 -4.87 -15.93
CA MET A 210 -28.26 -4.05 -14.96
C MET A 210 -27.60 -2.69 -14.71
N LEU A 211 -26.27 -2.68 -14.60
CA LEU A 211 -25.51 -1.44 -14.37
C LEU A 211 -25.24 -0.66 -15.66
N LYS A 212 -25.62 -1.22 -16.82
CA LYS A 212 -25.36 -0.66 -18.16
C LYS A 212 -23.88 -0.36 -18.38
N ILE A 213 -23.02 -1.25 -17.88
CA ILE A 213 -21.58 -1.18 -18.11
C ILE A 213 -21.32 -1.75 -19.50
N ARG A 214 -20.58 -1.00 -20.32
CA ARG A 214 -20.27 -1.45 -21.69
C ARG A 214 -19.24 -2.58 -21.65
N PRO A 215 -19.53 -3.75 -22.23
CA PRO A 215 -18.56 -4.84 -22.36
C PRO A 215 -17.38 -4.44 -23.25
N ASN A 216 -16.21 -5.01 -23.02
CA ASN A 216 -15.01 -4.80 -23.83
C ASN A 216 -14.52 -6.12 -24.44
N ALA A 217 -13.44 -6.07 -25.23
CA ALA A 217 -12.90 -7.26 -25.89
C ALA A 217 -12.45 -8.32 -24.87
N ASP A 218 -11.88 -7.90 -23.73
CA ASP A 218 -11.49 -8.81 -22.65
C ASP A 218 -12.68 -9.45 -21.94
N THR A 219 -13.82 -8.77 -21.86
CA THR A 219 -15.06 -9.37 -21.34
C THR A 219 -15.43 -10.60 -22.16
N HIS A 220 -15.25 -10.57 -23.48
CA HIS A 220 -15.56 -11.71 -24.35
C HIS A 220 -14.64 -12.89 -24.04
N ILE A 221 -13.34 -12.61 -23.90
CA ILE A 221 -12.33 -13.62 -23.56
C ILE A 221 -12.64 -14.23 -22.19
N CYS A 222 -12.90 -13.41 -21.17
CA CYS A 222 -13.19 -13.90 -19.83
C CYS A 222 -14.50 -14.71 -19.74
N VAL A 223 -15.54 -14.31 -20.47
CA VAL A 223 -16.81 -15.06 -20.50
C VAL A 223 -16.64 -16.39 -21.23
N THR A 224 -15.92 -16.42 -22.36
CA THR A 224 -15.65 -17.67 -23.09
C THR A 224 -14.81 -18.66 -22.27
N LEU A 225 -13.82 -18.17 -21.53
CA LEU A 225 -13.09 -19.00 -20.57
C LEU A 225 -14.00 -19.56 -19.45
N CYS A 226 -14.99 -18.78 -19.00
CA CYS A 226 -15.97 -19.27 -18.04
C CYS A 226 -16.91 -20.33 -18.63
N THR A 227 -17.34 -20.18 -19.89
CA THR A 227 -18.18 -21.20 -20.56
C THR A 227 -17.42 -22.50 -20.79
N ASP A 228 -16.14 -22.42 -21.12
CA ASP A 228 -15.27 -23.60 -21.28
C ASP A 228 -15.12 -24.36 -19.95
N ALA A 229 -15.08 -23.65 -18.82
CA ALA A 229 -14.92 -24.25 -17.49
C ALA A 229 -16.22 -24.83 -16.90
N PHE A 230 -17.36 -24.17 -17.06
CA PHE A 230 -18.61 -24.51 -16.36
C PHE A 230 -19.77 -24.96 -17.27
N GLY A 231 -19.60 -24.88 -18.59
CA GLY A 231 -20.60 -25.23 -19.60
C GLY A 231 -21.47 -24.06 -20.07
N ASP A 232 -22.41 -24.37 -20.95
CA ASP A 232 -23.25 -23.38 -21.63
C ASP A 232 -24.45 -22.94 -20.78
N SER A 233 -24.77 -21.64 -20.86
CA SER A 233 -26.04 -21.08 -20.38
C SER A 233 -26.68 -20.26 -21.51
N PRO A 234 -28.02 -20.34 -21.72
CA PRO A 234 -28.70 -19.56 -22.74
C PRO A 234 -28.51 -18.05 -22.54
N VAL A 235 -28.50 -17.59 -21.28
CA VAL A 235 -28.33 -16.16 -20.96
C VAL A 235 -26.93 -15.68 -21.34
N VAL A 236 -25.91 -16.48 -21.04
CA VAL A 236 -24.51 -16.17 -21.36
C VAL A 236 -24.30 -16.21 -22.88
N ASN A 237 -24.88 -17.18 -23.58
CA ASN A 237 -24.77 -17.28 -25.04
C ASN A 237 -25.46 -16.12 -25.77
N ASP A 238 -26.62 -15.67 -25.30
CA ASP A 238 -27.28 -14.48 -25.84
C ASP A 238 -26.46 -13.22 -25.60
N PHE A 239 -25.80 -13.12 -24.44
CA PHE A 239 -24.89 -12.02 -24.13
C PHE A 239 -23.65 -12.03 -25.02
N ILE A 240 -23.00 -13.18 -25.22
CA ILE A 240 -21.86 -13.32 -26.15
C ILE A 240 -22.25 -12.85 -27.56
N LYS A 241 -23.39 -13.31 -28.10
CA LYS A 241 -23.87 -12.86 -29.42
C LYS A 241 -24.08 -11.36 -29.50
N SER A 242 -24.66 -10.76 -28.47
CA SER A 242 -24.85 -9.31 -28.41
C SER A 242 -23.53 -8.53 -28.44
N MET A 243 -22.48 -9.09 -27.82
CA MET A 243 -21.15 -8.50 -27.86
C MET A 243 -20.49 -8.65 -29.23
N GLU A 244 -20.61 -9.83 -29.85
CA GLU A 244 -20.13 -10.08 -31.21
C GLU A 244 -20.77 -9.11 -32.23
N ASP A 245 -22.08 -8.90 -32.14
CA ASP A 245 -22.82 -7.93 -32.96
C ASP A 245 -22.29 -6.50 -32.76
N ASP A 246 -22.01 -6.11 -31.52
CA ASP A 246 -21.48 -4.78 -31.18
C ASP A 246 -20.02 -4.60 -31.62
N PHE A 247 -19.19 -5.64 -31.54
CA PHE A 247 -17.81 -5.62 -32.05
C PHE A 247 -17.78 -5.57 -33.58
N GLN A 248 -18.68 -6.29 -34.25
CA GLN A 248 -18.81 -6.21 -35.71
C GLN A 248 -19.16 -4.78 -36.14
N ARG A 249 -20.11 -4.13 -35.46
CA ARG A 249 -20.45 -2.71 -35.71
C ARG A 249 -19.25 -1.78 -35.51
N LEU A 250 -18.48 -1.98 -34.45
CA LEU A 250 -17.28 -1.18 -34.19
C LEU A 250 -16.20 -1.37 -35.26
N SER A 251 -16.02 -2.61 -35.71
CA SER A 251 -15.12 -2.95 -36.82
C SER A 251 -15.58 -2.30 -38.12
N ASP A 252 -16.88 -2.32 -38.42
CA ASP A 252 -17.47 -1.68 -39.60
C ASP A 252 -17.31 -0.14 -39.55
N GLU A 253 -17.31 0.45 -38.35
CA GLU A 253 -17.01 1.88 -38.11
C GLU A 253 -15.50 2.21 -38.15
N GLY A 254 -14.62 1.21 -38.32
CA GLY A 254 -13.17 1.39 -38.34
C GLY A 254 -12.57 1.77 -36.99
N ARG A 255 -13.25 1.47 -35.87
CA ARG A 255 -12.76 1.73 -34.51
C ARG A 255 -12.02 0.53 -33.97
N GLU A 256 -10.92 0.78 -33.27
CA GLU A 256 -10.19 -0.26 -32.55
C GLU A 256 -11.04 -0.84 -31.41
N LEU A 257 -10.87 -2.13 -31.15
CA LEU A 257 -11.55 -2.81 -30.05
C LEU A 257 -10.92 -2.37 -28.71
N PRO A 258 -11.73 -1.93 -27.74
CA PRO A 258 -11.21 -1.54 -26.44
C PRO A 258 -10.82 -2.79 -25.63
N TYR A 259 -9.60 -2.78 -25.10
CA TYR A 259 -9.09 -3.74 -24.12
C TYR A 259 -9.05 -3.10 -22.72
N ASP A 260 -8.85 -3.90 -21.67
CA ASP A 260 -8.59 -3.41 -20.32
C ASP A 260 -7.23 -2.72 -20.27
N GLU A 261 -7.24 -1.46 -19.84
CA GLU A 261 -6.01 -0.66 -19.66
C GLU A 261 -5.34 -1.02 -18.34
N ASP A 262 -4.02 -1.15 -18.33
CA ASP A 262 -3.24 -1.38 -17.11
C ASP A 262 -3.19 -0.14 -16.20
N ILE A 263 -3.31 -0.34 -14.89
CA ILE A 263 -3.09 0.74 -13.93
C ILE A 263 -1.59 1.06 -13.89
N PRO A 264 -1.19 2.31 -14.20
CA PRO A 264 0.22 2.66 -14.24
C PRO A 264 0.87 2.57 -12.86
N ILE A 265 2.13 2.17 -12.82
CA ILE A 265 2.93 2.13 -11.61
C ILE A 265 3.44 3.55 -11.30
N LEU A 266 3.35 3.97 -10.05
CA LEU A 266 3.75 5.30 -9.61
C LEU A 266 5.28 5.43 -9.50
N GLU A 267 5.94 5.99 -10.51
CA GLU A 267 7.41 6.17 -10.54
C GLU A 267 7.90 7.56 -10.03
N VAL A 268 7.18 8.15 -9.10
CA VAL A 268 7.49 9.50 -8.60
C VAL A 268 8.79 9.49 -7.78
N PRO A 269 9.74 10.41 -8.03
CA PRO A 269 10.99 10.44 -7.28
C PRO A 269 10.77 10.80 -5.79
N PRO A 270 11.65 10.35 -4.88
CA PRO A 270 11.42 10.43 -3.44
C PRO A 270 11.17 11.84 -2.88
N HIS A 271 11.79 12.86 -3.49
CA HIS A 271 11.60 14.26 -3.10
C HIS A 271 10.22 14.84 -3.47
N LYS A 272 9.49 14.19 -4.37
CA LYS A 272 8.11 14.54 -4.77
C LYS A 272 7.07 13.59 -4.18
N LEU A 273 7.49 12.46 -3.60
CA LEU A 273 6.58 11.62 -2.81
C LEU A 273 6.02 12.43 -1.65
N ARG A 274 4.76 12.18 -1.33
CA ARG A 274 3.99 12.93 -0.32
C ARG A 274 4.68 12.86 1.04
N GLN A 275 5.38 13.94 1.40
CA GLN A 275 6.05 14.06 2.69
C GLN A 275 5.02 14.45 3.76
N LEU A 276 4.82 13.60 4.77
CA LEU A 276 3.90 13.85 5.89
C LEU A 276 4.53 14.68 7.00
N ARG A 277 5.39 15.62 6.62
CA ARG A 277 6.08 16.53 7.53
C ARG A 277 6.14 17.93 6.92
N VAL A 278 5.97 18.92 7.79
CA VAL A 278 6.32 20.31 7.52
C VAL A 278 7.65 20.63 8.19
N GLU A 279 8.28 21.73 7.79
CA GLU A 279 9.55 22.13 8.36
C GLU A 279 9.40 22.59 9.83
N TRP A 280 10.11 21.92 10.74
CA TRP A 280 10.18 22.32 12.14
C TRP A 280 11.46 23.10 12.41
N LYS A 281 11.40 24.43 12.37
CA LYS A 281 12.55 25.32 12.66
C LYS A 281 12.82 25.48 14.17
N LEU A 282 12.53 24.45 14.96
CA LEU A 282 12.75 24.47 16.40
C LEU A 282 14.25 24.30 16.68
N LYS A 283 14.81 25.22 17.47
CA LYS A 283 16.20 25.15 17.93
C LYS A 283 16.19 24.77 19.41
N PRO A 284 16.61 23.54 19.78
CA PRO A 284 16.65 23.13 21.19
C PRO A 284 17.47 24.09 22.07
N ARG A 285 18.52 24.70 21.51
CA ARG A 285 19.30 25.75 22.19
C ARG A 285 18.45 26.91 22.67
N ASP A 286 17.49 27.37 21.87
CA ASP A 286 16.65 28.52 22.20
C ASP A 286 15.63 28.14 23.29
N ILE A 287 15.19 26.87 23.31
CA ILE A 287 14.32 26.31 24.34
C ILE A 287 15.06 26.18 25.68
N VAL A 288 16.26 25.58 25.67
CA VAL A 288 17.05 25.36 26.89
C VAL A 288 17.49 26.68 27.51
N LEU A 289 17.91 27.64 26.70
CA LEU A 289 18.30 28.98 27.16
C LEU A 289 17.09 29.88 27.48
N ARG A 290 15.87 29.36 27.36
CA ARG A 290 14.61 30.09 27.60
C ARG A 290 14.56 31.42 26.84
N ARG A 291 15.03 31.43 25.59
CA ARG A 291 14.92 32.61 24.72
C ARG A 291 13.46 32.96 24.51
N PHE A 292 13.19 34.23 24.21
CA PHE A 292 11.84 34.77 24.00
C PHE A 292 10.95 34.77 25.25
N GLY A 293 11.55 34.83 26.44
CA GLY A 293 10.80 35.02 27.68
C GLY A 293 10.00 33.79 28.11
N GLN A 294 10.50 32.59 27.80
CA GLN A 294 9.88 31.33 28.23
C GLN A 294 9.89 31.23 29.76
N HIS A 295 8.76 31.58 30.39
CA HIS A 295 8.59 31.61 31.84
C HIS A 295 7.78 30.42 32.32
N THR A 296 8.44 29.49 33.02
CA THR A 296 7.77 28.40 33.74
C THR A 296 7.45 28.85 35.17
N LYS A 297 6.16 28.90 35.55
CA LYS A 297 5.75 29.25 36.91
C LYS A 297 6.27 28.21 37.91
N PRO A 298 6.97 28.61 38.99
CA PRO A 298 7.42 27.66 39.99
C PRO A 298 6.21 27.08 40.77
N PRO A 299 6.24 25.80 41.16
CA PRO A 299 5.20 25.21 41.98
C PRO A 299 5.19 25.83 43.39
N GLY A 300 4.07 26.40 43.82
CA GLY A 300 3.94 27.10 45.11
C GLY A 300 4.05 26.16 46.32
N LYS A 301 4.86 26.52 47.32
CA LYS A 301 5.07 25.76 48.57
C LYS A 301 5.39 24.27 48.38
N SER A 302 6.03 23.92 47.26
CA SER A 302 6.41 22.54 46.91
C SER A 302 7.78 22.13 47.45
N VAL A 303 8.49 23.06 48.09
CA VAL A 303 9.81 22.83 48.67
C VAL A 303 9.65 21.98 49.93
N LEU A 304 9.71 20.66 49.75
CA LEU A 304 9.72 19.64 50.81
C LEU A 304 11.16 19.32 51.22
N ASP A 305 11.89 20.34 51.65
CA ASP A 305 13.27 20.19 52.08
C ASP A 305 13.35 19.88 53.57
N VAL A 306 14.01 18.77 53.92
CA VAL A 306 14.21 18.34 55.31
C VAL A 306 14.94 19.40 56.15
N GLY A 307 15.82 20.21 55.53
CA GLY A 307 16.53 21.29 56.22
C GLY A 307 15.62 22.43 56.73
N ASN A 308 14.44 22.59 56.13
CA ASN A 308 13.45 23.58 56.58
C ASN A 308 12.44 23.00 57.59
N MET A 309 12.42 21.67 57.78
CA MET A 309 11.54 21.01 58.73
C MET A 309 12.14 21.08 60.14
N ARG A 310 11.67 22.03 60.96
CA ARG A 310 12.13 22.21 62.35
C ARG A 310 11.20 21.57 63.39
N GLY A 311 10.02 21.12 62.97
CA GLY A 311 9.06 20.43 63.83
C GLY A 311 9.31 18.92 63.83
N SER A 312 9.31 18.31 65.01
CA SER A 312 9.29 16.85 65.12
C SER A 312 7.95 16.33 64.60
N VAL A 313 7.99 15.45 63.60
CA VAL A 313 6.79 14.84 63.03
C VAL A 313 6.44 13.60 63.85
N ILE A 314 5.37 13.69 64.61
CA ILE A 314 4.85 12.61 65.47
C ILE A 314 3.56 12.07 64.82
N PRO A 315 3.23 10.76 64.93
CA PRO A 315 1.96 10.23 64.46
C PRO A 315 0.78 11.05 65.00
N PHE A 316 -0.15 11.45 64.12
CA PHE A 316 -1.34 12.26 64.41
C PHE A 316 -1.12 13.74 64.81
N GLY A 317 0.10 14.25 64.66
CA GLY A 317 0.42 15.66 64.97
C GLY A 317 0.65 15.91 66.47
N SER A 318 1.08 17.12 66.83
CA SER A 318 1.44 17.46 68.22
C SER A 318 0.24 17.66 69.16
N ALA A 319 -0.94 17.98 68.63
CA ALA A 319 -2.16 18.21 69.40
C ALA A 319 -3.38 17.58 68.70
N PRO A 320 -3.54 16.25 68.75
CA PRO A 320 -4.69 15.59 68.17
C PRO A 320 -5.98 15.97 68.93
N GLY A 321 -6.98 16.49 68.23
CA GLY A 321 -8.34 16.70 68.76
C GLY A 321 -8.63 18.06 69.42
N GLU A 322 -7.88 19.11 69.07
CA GLU A 322 -8.12 20.48 69.57
C GLU A 322 -9.55 20.98 69.23
N ARG A 323 -10.30 21.44 70.24
CA ARG A 323 -11.66 22.00 70.09
C ARG A 323 -11.61 23.52 70.24
N LEU A 324 -12.09 24.25 69.23
CA LEU A 324 -12.32 25.69 69.33
C LEU A 324 -13.60 25.93 70.15
N VAL A 325 -13.49 26.65 71.28
CA VAL A 325 -14.59 27.00 72.20
C VAL A 325 -14.95 28.46 72.02
#